data_AF-A0A929D322-F1
#
_entry.id   AF-A0A929D322-F1
#
_cell.length_a   1.000
_cell.length_b   1.000
_cell.length_c   1.000
_cell.angle_alpha   90.00
_cell.angle_beta   90.00
_cell.angle_gamma   90.00
#
_symmetry.space_group_name_H-M   'P 1'
#
loop_
_entity.id
_entity.type
_entity.pdbx_description
1 polymer ?
#
loop_
_entity_poly.entity_id
_entity_poly.type
_entity_poly.pdbx_seq_one_letter_code
_entity_poly.pdbx_strand_id
1 'polypeptide(L)'
;GSIMGSGGMVVLDETTCMVDVAKYFLSFTQEESCGKCVPCRLGTRQMLEILTRITQGEGREEYIDTLLTIAKTVKECSLCGLGQTCPNPVLTTLQYFRDEYEAHIREKKCPAAVCDALMISPCQHTCPVGINVPKYVAQIADGEYLEAVNTIRERNPFPAICGRICHHPCEGRCRRGELDESVAIRALKRFAADWYFDHISELPALEPFPQIHSQKVAVVGAGPTGLSCAYFLAQMGYPATVFEALPIGGGMLSVAIPDFRLPREVIEKEIDHIARRGVEIKYDTPVNVNFTIEDIRNSGFEAVFIAAGAQRSQNIGIPGELEDIEGFYYGLRFLRDVKVGKAIQIGRRVAVIGGGNVALDSSRTALRLGAEHVSIFYRRSREEMPITEVEYDETLAEGVQVDFLVSPTRLVSDDWKVTGLQCVHMKLGEPDASGRRRPIPIPGSEFFAPADNVIAAVGQAPDLTFLPADSALERTRWERLAVDENRLVTNVPGVFAGGDFVSGPGMVIEAIAAGRRGAIAIDKYLRGDTSRVEIYDLKPSIIEETITKEEEASWEPRFRPEIPHLPIQERKGSFKEIELGFSEEEARQEAKRCLRCDLEK
;
A
#
# COMPACT_ATOMS: atom_id res chain seq x y z
N GLY A 1 13.52 29.49 -5.82
CA GLY A 1 13.91 30.46 -4.77
C GLY A 1 13.31 31.84 -5.04
N SER A 2 12.33 32.26 -4.24
CA SER A 2 12.31 33.67 -3.81
C SER A 2 13.60 33.84 -3.00
N ILE A 3 14.34 34.93 -3.19
CA ILE A 3 15.72 35.01 -2.69
C ILE A 3 15.69 35.07 -1.15
N MET A 4 15.69 33.90 -0.49
CA MET A 4 16.26 33.75 0.85
C MET A 4 17.67 34.33 0.74
N GLY A 5 18.06 35.21 1.67
CA GLY A 5 19.31 35.97 1.61
C GLY A 5 20.52 35.14 1.16
N SER A 6 21.51 35.83 0.59
CA SER A 6 22.72 35.26 -0.02
C SER A 6 23.31 34.06 0.75
N GLY A 7 23.02 32.83 0.30
CA GLY A 7 23.71 31.60 0.71
C GLY A 7 22.92 30.56 1.53
N GLY A 8 21.62 30.73 1.78
CA GLY A 8 20.83 29.74 2.53
C GLY A 8 20.45 28.49 1.72
N MET A 9 20.69 27.29 2.27
CA MET A 9 20.16 26.02 1.77
C MET A 9 19.19 25.45 2.80
N VAL A 10 17.96 25.13 2.37
CA VAL A 10 16.95 24.45 3.20
C VAL A 10 16.75 23.06 2.60
N VAL A 11 16.90 22.04 3.45
CA VAL A 11 16.65 20.64 3.09
C VAL A 11 15.25 20.30 3.59
N LEU A 12 14.38 19.86 2.69
CA LEU A 12 13.02 19.43 2.98
C LEU A 12 12.91 17.95 2.60
N ASP A 13 12.28 17.17 3.46
CA ASP A 13 11.99 15.76 3.21
C ASP A 13 10.55 15.58 2.71
N GLU A 14 10.16 14.34 2.44
CA GLU A 14 8.81 13.93 2.05
C GLU A 14 7.76 14.13 3.16
N THR A 15 8.17 14.58 4.35
CA THR A 15 7.25 14.97 5.41
C THR A 15 6.74 16.39 5.29
N THR A 16 7.28 17.14 4.33
CA THR A 16 6.91 18.52 4.08
C THR A 16 5.90 18.64 2.94
N CYS A 17 4.80 19.37 3.15
CA CYS A 17 3.85 19.67 2.08
C CYS A 17 4.34 20.84 1.23
N MET A 18 4.56 20.61 -0.08
CA MET A 18 5.05 21.68 -0.97
C MET A 18 4.02 22.77 -1.24
N VAL A 19 2.73 22.44 -1.16
CA VAL A 19 1.64 23.44 -1.23
C VAL A 19 1.68 24.38 -0.02
N ASP A 20 1.89 23.83 1.18
CA ASP A 20 1.99 24.59 2.42
C ASP A 20 3.30 25.41 2.49
N VAL A 21 4.41 24.85 2.01
CA VAL A 21 5.69 25.59 1.85
C VAL A 21 5.52 26.79 0.93
N ALA A 22 4.85 26.61 -0.22
CA ALA A 22 4.57 27.71 -1.12
C ALA A 22 3.71 28.78 -0.43
N LYS A 23 2.71 28.38 0.35
CA LYS A 23 1.86 29.27 1.15
C LYS A 23 2.68 30.06 2.17
N TYR A 24 3.53 29.38 2.94
CA TYR A 24 4.40 29.98 3.96
C TYR A 24 5.37 31.01 3.38
N PHE A 25 6.09 30.67 2.30
CA PHE A 25 6.99 31.64 1.68
C PHE A 25 6.23 32.81 1.07
N LEU A 26 5.03 32.57 0.54
CA LEU A 26 4.24 33.63 -0.04
C LEU A 26 3.67 34.58 1.02
N SER A 27 3.24 34.09 2.19
CA SER A 27 2.81 34.94 3.30
C SER A 27 3.95 35.84 3.78
N PHE A 28 5.16 35.28 3.94
CA PHE A 28 6.35 36.07 4.26
C PHE A 28 6.61 37.17 3.21
N THR A 29 6.60 36.82 1.92
CA THR A 29 6.84 37.84 0.86
C THR A 29 5.74 38.89 0.77
N GLN A 30 4.51 38.57 1.18
CA GLN A 30 3.41 39.51 1.22
C GLN A 30 3.61 40.52 2.36
N GLU A 31 4.01 40.04 3.54
CA GLU A 31 4.30 40.88 4.72
C GLU A 31 5.48 41.84 4.45
N GLU A 32 6.51 41.37 3.75
CA GLU A 32 7.70 42.17 3.41
C GLU A 32 7.53 43.07 2.17
N SER A 33 6.42 42.94 1.45
CA SER A 33 6.20 43.73 0.24
C SER A 33 5.85 45.19 0.57
N CYS A 34 6.59 46.13 -0.03
CA CYS A 34 6.21 47.55 0.06
C CYS A 34 4.90 47.91 -0.66
N GLY A 35 4.32 46.98 -1.44
CA GLY A 35 3.01 47.13 -2.08
C GLY A 35 2.90 48.20 -3.18
N LYS A 36 4.01 48.79 -3.66
CA LYS A 36 3.98 49.92 -4.62
C LYS A 36 3.50 49.56 -6.02
N CYS A 37 3.87 48.39 -6.54
CA CYS A 37 3.42 47.94 -7.87
C CYS A 37 2.18 47.05 -7.76
N VAL A 38 1.20 47.30 -8.64
CA VAL A 38 -0.08 46.56 -8.65
C VAL A 38 0.12 45.04 -8.85
N PRO A 39 0.99 44.57 -9.76
CA PRO A 39 1.23 43.14 -9.94
C PRO A 39 1.68 42.45 -8.65
N CYS A 40 2.72 42.95 -7.99
CA CYS A 40 3.18 42.36 -6.73
C CYS A 40 2.12 42.45 -5.63
N ARG A 41 1.52 43.62 -5.42
CA ARG A 41 0.54 43.84 -4.32
C ARG A 41 -0.69 42.95 -4.43
N LEU A 42 -1.29 42.87 -5.61
CA LEU A 42 -2.53 42.09 -5.81
C LEU A 42 -2.23 40.62 -6.10
N GLY A 43 -1.23 40.34 -6.94
CA GLY A 43 -0.92 38.98 -7.35
C GLY A 43 -0.45 38.10 -6.20
N THR A 44 0.38 38.61 -5.28
CA THR A 44 0.79 37.85 -4.08
C THR A 44 -0.40 37.55 -3.16
N ARG A 45 -1.30 38.51 -2.96
CA ARG A 45 -2.53 38.30 -2.17
C ARG A 45 -3.45 37.25 -2.79
N GLN A 46 -3.68 37.31 -4.10
CA GLN A 46 -4.53 36.35 -4.80
C GLN A 46 -3.94 34.93 -4.76
N MET A 47 -2.63 34.79 -5.01
CA MET A 47 -1.96 33.50 -4.90
C MET A 47 -2.04 32.94 -3.48
N LEU A 48 -1.86 33.78 -2.44
CA LEU A 48 -1.93 33.34 -1.05
C LEU A 48 -3.33 32.87 -0.67
N GLU A 49 -4.37 33.59 -1.12
CA GLU A 49 -5.76 33.18 -0.91
C GLU A 49 -6.05 31.83 -1.57
N ILE A 50 -5.59 31.64 -2.82
CA ILE A 50 -5.77 30.36 -3.53
C ILE A 50 -5.05 29.22 -2.80
N LEU A 51 -3.78 29.41 -2.41
CA LEU A 51 -3.03 28.38 -1.67
C LEU A 51 -3.69 28.06 -0.33
N THR A 52 -4.19 29.07 0.38
CA THR A 52 -4.92 28.89 1.64
C THR A 52 -6.15 28.02 1.43
N ARG A 53 -6.98 28.35 0.43
CA ARG A 53 -8.16 27.55 0.06
C ARG A 53 -7.80 26.11 -0.30
N ILE A 54 -6.72 25.89 -1.06
CA ILE A 54 -6.23 24.54 -1.38
C ILE A 54 -5.87 23.78 -0.09
N THR A 55 -5.12 24.39 0.84
CA THR A 55 -4.74 23.76 2.11
C THR A 55 -5.93 23.56 3.07
N GLN A 56 -7.05 24.24 2.85
CA GLN A 56 -8.29 24.12 3.62
C GLN A 56 -9.33 23.18 2.98
N GLY A 57 -8.99 22.49 1.89
CA GLY A 57 -9.93 21.60 1.18
C GLY A 57 -10.89 22.29 0.23
N GLU A 58 -10.81 23.60 0.08
CA GLU A 58 -11.61 24.41 -0.85
C GLU A 58 -10.97 24.54 -2.24
N GLY A 59 -9.94 23.73 -2.55
CA GLY A 59 -9.27 23.73 -3.84
C GLY A 59 -10.19 23.40 -5.02
N ARG A 60 -9.97 24.07 -6.16
CA ARG A 60 -10.69 23.90 -7.44
C ARG A 60 -9.71 23.57 -8.57
N GLU A 61 -10.16 22.83 -9.59
CA GLU A 61 -9.32 22.45 -10.75
C GLU A 61 -8.66 23.65 -11.43
N GLU A 62 -9.39 24.75 -11.59
CA GLU A 62 -8.92 25.99 -12.23
C GLU A 62 -7.80 26.72 -11.46
N TYR A 63 -7.59 26.38 -10.19
CA TYR A 63 -6.62 27.08 -9.34
C TYR A 63 -5.18 26.86 -9.76
N ILE A 64 -4.82 25.70 -10.31
CA ILE A 64 -3.46 25.45 -10.79
C ILE A 64 -3.12 26.41 -11.93
N ASP A 65 -3.99 26.51 -12.93
CA ASP A 65 -3.78 27.37 -14.09
C ASP A 65 -3.85 28.86 -13.72
N THR A 66 -4.74 29.20 -12.77
CA THR A 66 -4.85 30.55 -12.21
C THR A 66 -3.57 30.94 -11.48
N LEU A 67 -3.02 30.07 -10.63
CA LEU A 67 -1.75 30.29 -9.93
C LEU A 67 -0.61 30.51 -10.94
N LEU A 68 -0.50 29.66 -11.96
CA LEU A 68 0.53 29.81 -13.00
C LEU A 68 0.43 31.15 -13.73
N THR A 69 -0.78 31.55 -14.08
CA THR A 69 -1.03 32.81 -14.79
C THR A 69 -0.63 34.00 -13.94
N ILE A 70 -1.13 34.08 -12.70
CA ILE A 70 -0.82 35.17 -11.78
C ILE A 70 0.69 35.20 -11.48
N ALA A 71 1.29 34.04 -11.19
CA ALA A 71 2.70 33.94 -10.84
C ALA A 71 3.62 34.45 -11.96
N LYS A 72 3.32 34.13 -13.23
CA LYS A 72 4.06 34.64 -14.40
C LYS A 72 3.90 36.15 -14.55
N THR A 73 2.66 36.67 -14.44
CA THR A 73 2.41 38.11 -14.51
C THR A 73 3.14 38.88 -13.40
N VAL A 74 3.14 38.37 -12.17
CA VAL A 74 3.88 39.00 -11.06
C VAL A 74 5.37 39.02 -11.36
N LYS A 75 5.92 37.92 -11.89
CA LYS A 75 7.34 37.78 -12.22
C LYS A 75 7.79 38.75 -13.30
N GLU A 76 7.00 38.90 -14.37
CA GLU A 76 7.35 39.71 -15.54
C GLU A 76 7.04 41.20 -15.35
N CYS A 77 5.99 41.55 -14.59
CA CYS A 77 5.49 42.92 -14.51
C CYS A 77 5.84 43.66 -13.21
N SER A 78 6.50 43.02 -12.24
CA SER A 78 6.91 43.68 -11.00
C SER A 78 8.11 44.62 -11.21
N LEU A 79 8.07 45.78 -10.55
CA LEU A 79 9.08 46.84 -10.71
C LEU A 79 10.44 46.55 -10.07
N CYS A 80 10.51 45.67 -9.06
CA CYS A 80 11.74 45.40 -8.30
C CYS A 80 12.03 43.91 -8.21
N GLY A 81 13.29 43.56 -7.91
CA GLY A 81 13.74 42.17 -7.81
C GLY A 81 12.99 41.34 -6.76
N LEU A 82 12.57 41.94 -5.65
CA LEU A 82 11.71 41.27 -4.66
C LEU A 82 10.39 40.86 -5.32
N GLY A 83 9.65 41.81 -5.89
CA GLY A 83 8.37 41.52 -6.55
C GLY A 83 8.48 40.51 -7.71
N GLN A 84 9.56 40.58 -8.50
CA GLN A 84 9.81 39.63 -9.59
C GLN A 84 10.10 38.21 -9.08
N THR A 85 10.61 38.06 -7.85
CA THR A 85 10.99 36.77 -7.27
C THR A 85 9.99 36.23 -6.24
N CYS A 86 9.07 37.06 -5.73
CA CYS A 86 7.94 36.64 -4.87
C CYS A 86 7.18 35.40 -5.39
N PRO A 87 6.85 35.25 -6.70
CA PRO A 87 6.10 34.09 -7.18
C PRO A 87 6.95 32.82 -7.37
N ASN A 88 8.27 32.88 -7.16
CA ASN A 88 9.14 31.73 -7.43
C ASN A 88 8.82 30.48 -6.59
N PRO A 89 8.43 30.53 -5.31
CA PRO A 89 7.96 29.35 -4.57
C PRO A 89 6.83 28.65 -5.31
N VAL A 90 5.78 29.38 -5.69
CA VAL A 90 4.61 28.85 -6.43
C VAL A 90 5.01 28.24 -7.77
N LEU A 91 5.83 28.94 -8.55
CA LEU A 91 6.30 28.43 -9.85
C LEU A 91 7.13 27.15 -9.71
N THR A 92 8.01 27.11 -8.70
CA THR A 92 8.91 25.96 -8.49
C THR A 92 8.13 24.75 -7.99
N THR A 93 7.26 24.94 -7.01
CA THR A 93 6.47 23.84 -6.45
C THR A 93 5.46 23.29 -7.46
N LEU A 94 4.81 24.14 -8.26
CA LEU A 94 3.95 23.67 -9.36
C LEU A 94 4.71 22.95 -10.47
N GLN A 95 5.99 23.29 -10.71
CA GLN A 95 6.80 22.63 -11.73
C GLN A 95 7.21 21.22 -11.31
N TYR A 96 7.64 21.05 -10.06
CA TYR A 96 8.23 19.79 -9.59
C TYR A 96 7.28 18.91 -8.77
N PHE A 97 6.22 19.47 -8.20
CA PHE A 97 5.31 18.82 -7.25
C PHE A 97 3.84 19.07 -7.61
N ARG A 98 3.50 19.11 -8.91
CA ARG A 98 2.14 19.36 -9.39
C ARG A 98 1.14 18.33 -8.85
N ASP A 99 1.58 17.10 -8.73
CA ASP A 99 0.85 15.96 -8.17
C ASP A 99 0.37 16.23 -6.74
N GLU A 100 1.16 16.91 -5.90
CA GLU A 100 0.69 17.33 -4.56
C GLU A 100 -0.48 18.31 -4.64
N TYR A 101 -0.44 19.28 -5.55
CA TYR A 101 -1.57 20.21 -5.75
C TYR A 101 -2.82 19.48 -6.24
N GLU A 102 -2.66 18.57 -7.19
CA GLU A 102 -3.75 17.75 -7.69
C GLU A 102 -4.35 16.86 -6.58
N ALA A 103 -3.51 16.27 -5.71
CA ALA A 103 -3.99 15.49 -4.57
C ALA A 103 -4.81 16.34 -3.58
N HIS A 104 -4.38 17.56 -3.26
CA HIS A 104 -5.13 18.49 -2.40
C HIS A 104 -6.47 18.89 -3.02
N ILE A 105 -6.51 19.10 -4.34
CA ILE A 105 -7.70 19.58 -5.05
C ILE A 105 -8.70 18.44 -5.26
N ARG A 106 -8.24 17.30 -5.79
CA ARG A 106 -9.06 16.18 -6.30
C ARG A 106 -9.39 15.12 -5.28
N GLU A 107 -8.40 14.73 -4.48
CA GLU A 107 -8.54 13.67 -3.47
C GLU A 107 -8.73 14.26 -2.06
N LYS A 108 -8.73 15.60 -1.95
CA LYS A 108 -8.74 16.34 -0.68
C LYS A 108 -7.71 15.79 0.31
N LYS A 109 -6.55 15.40 -0.23
CA LYS A 109 -5.51 14.69 0.51
C LYS A 109 -4.21 15.48 0.48
N CYS A 110 -3.63 15.74 1.65
CA CYS A 110 -2.25 16.21 1.78
C CYS A 110 -1.30 15.01 1.90
N PRO A 111 -0.49 14.65 0.88
CA PRO A 111 0.38 13.46 0.96
C PRO A 111 1.33 13.48 2.16
N ALA A 112 1.80 14.67 2.55
CA ALA A 112 2.68 14.89 3.68
C ALA A 112 1.97 14.85 5.05
N ALA A 113 0.62 14.81 5.09
CA ALA A 113 -0.19 14.85 6.31
C ALA A 113 0.08 16.07 7.22
N VAL A 114 0.26 17.25 6.61
CA VAL A 114 0.55 18.52 7.32
C VAL A 114 -0.67 19.43 7.39
N CYS A 115 -1.47 19.47 6.32
CA CYS A 115 -2.66 20.32 6.24
C CYS A 115 -3.80 19.75 7.11
N ASP A 116 -3.89 20.18 8.36
CA ASP A 116 -4.85 19.69 9.37
C ASP A 116 -6.32 19.67 8.88
N ALA A 117 -6.77 20.71 8.18
CA ALA A 117 -8.14 20.77 7.64
C ALA A 117 -8.50 19.61 6.67
N LEU A 118 -7.49 18.96 6.07
CA LEU A 118 -7.67 17.86 5.13
C LEU A 118 -7.68 16.47 5.80
N MET A 119 -7.56 16.40 7.13
CA MET A 119 -7.46 15.12 7.82
C MET A 119 -8.09 15.16 9.21
N ILE A 120 -8.86 14.13 9.56
CA ILE A 120 -9.33 13.93 10.94
C ILE A 120 -8.16 13.58 11.86
N SER A 121 -7.29 12.68 11.39
CA SER A 121 -6.06 12.32 12.10
C SER A 121 -5.00 11.84 11.11
N PRO A 122 -3.70 12.03 11.38
CA PRO A 122 -2.63 11.60 10.47
C PRO A 122 -2.63 10.09 10.18
N CYS A 123 -2.94 9.26 11.20
CA CYS A 123 -2.98 7.81 11.07
C CYS A 123 -4.15 7.32 10.19
N GLN A 124 -5.33 7.95 10.27
CA GLN A 124 -6.43 7.68 9.35
C GLN A 124 -6.11 8.16 7.93
N HIS A 125 -5.53 9.34 7.80
CA HIS A 125 -5.23 9.97 6.51
C HIS A 125 -4.23 9.21 5.65
N THR A 126 -3.19 8.71 6.28
CA THR A 126 -2.14 7.90 5.64
C THR A 126 -2.63 6.50 5.28
N CYS A 127 -3.63 5.97 5.99
CA CYS A 127 -4.20 4.67 5.68
C CYS A 127 -4.91 4.69 4.31
N PRO A 128 -4.55 3.84 3.32
CA PRO A 128 -5.16 3.90 1.98
C PRO A 128 -6.68 3.67 1.96
N VAL A 129 -7.21 2.90 2.91
CA VAL A 129 -8.65 2.68 3.11
C VAL A 129 -9.29 3.70 4.06
N GLY A 130 -8.50 4.52 4.75
CA GLY A 130 -8.97 5.56 5.67
C GLY A 130 -9.63 5.02 6.95
N ILE A 131 -9.13 3.94 7.56
CA ILE A 131 -9.71 3.40 8.81
C ILE A 131 -9.68 4.47 9.91
N ASN A 132 -10.76 4.60 10.68
CA ASN A 132 -10.81 5.48 11.85
C ASN A 132 -9.98 4.88 13.00
N VAL A 133 -8.66 5.08 12.92
CA VAL A 133 -7.69 4.56 13.88
C VAL A 133 -7.93 5.05 15.30
N PRO A 134 -8.11 6.37 15.54
CA PRO A 134 -8.28 6.84 16.91
C PRO A 134 -9.51 6.25 17.61
N LYS A 135 -10.63 6.09 16.88
CA LYS A 135 -11.86 5.50 17.41
C LYS A 135 -11.66 4.05 17.88
N TYR A 136 -11.15 3.15 17.03
CA TYR A 136 -11.01 1.76 17.46
C TYR A 136 -9.89 1.57 18.49
N VAL A 137 -8.87 2.42 18.48
CA VAL A 137 -7.83 2.40 19.52
C VAL A 137 -8.42 2.83 20.88
N ALA A 138 -9.26 3.87 20.91
CA ALA A 138 -9.98 4.25 22.13
C ALA A 138 -10.89 3.11 22.64
N GLN A 139 -11.64 2.47 21.73
CA GLN A 139 -12.48 1.30 22.06
C GLN A 139 -11.65 0.16 22.69
N ILE A 140 -10.44 -0.12 22.18
CA ILE A 140 -9.53 -1.10 22.81
C ILE A 140 -9.10 -0.66 24.21
N ALA A 141 -8.77 0.63 24.41
CA ALA A 141 -8.40 1.14 25.73
C ALA A 141 -9.50 0.91 26.78
N ASP A 142 -10.76 1.10 26.36
CA ASP A 142 -11.95 0.99 27.20
C ASP A 142 -12.44 -0.46 27.39
N GLY A 143 -11.97 -1.40 26.57
CA GLY A 143 -12.35 -2.81 26.62
C GLY A 143 -13.50 -3.19 25.68
N GLU A 144 -13.84 -2.31 24.75
CA GLU A 144 -14.93 -2.46 23.78
C GLU A 144 -14.44 -3.14 22.48
N TYR A 145 -13.94 -4.37 22.60
CA TYR A 145 -13.23 -5.05 21.50
C TYR A 145 -14.11 -5.39 20.30
N LEU A 146 -15.38 -5.75 20.53
CA LEU A 146 -16.35 -5.98 19.45
C LEU A 146 -16.54 -4.71 18.61
N GLU A 147 -16.74 -3.57 19.28
CA GLU A 147 -16.92 -2.28 18.63
C GLU A 147 -15.65 -1.82 17.91
N ALA A 148 -14.47 -2.11 18.48
CA ALA A 148 -13.19 -1.86 17.81
C ALA A 148 -13.11 -2.61 16.47
N VAL A 149 -13.45 -3.90 16.43
CA VAL A 149 -13.45 -4.69 15.19
C VAL A 149 -14.51 -4.20 14.21
N ASN A 150 -15.71 -3.83 14.68
CA ASN A 150 -16.75 -3.26 13.85
C ASN A 150 -16.29 -1.95 13.19
N THR A 151 -15.68 -1.04 13.96
CA THR A 151 -15.08 0.20 13.46
C THR A 151 -14.03 -0.05 12.38
N ILE A 152 -13.17 -1.07 12.55
CA ILE A 152 -12.19 -1.43 11.51
C ILE A 152 -12.91 -1.92 10.24
N ARG A 153 -13.93 -2.77 10.39
CA ARG A 153 -14.73 -3.37 9.31
C ARG A 153 -15.64 -2.41 8.56
N GLU A 154 -15.83 -1.19 9.06
CA GLU A 154 -16.45 -0.10 8.30
C GLU A 154 -15.68 0.18 7.00
N ARG A 155 -14.35 -0.06 6.99
CA ARG A 155 -13.46 0.30 5.87
C ARG A 155 -12.45 -0.75 5.47
N ASN A 156 -12.27 -1.78 6.29
CA ASN A 156 -11.38 -2.89 5.99
C ASN A 156 -12.01 -4.23 6.42
N PRO A 157 -12.39 -5.11 5.48
CA PRO A 157 -12.96 -6.42 5.80
C PRO A 157 -11.93 -7.43 6.31
N PHE A 158 -10.65 -7.07 6.36
CA PHE A 158 -9.53 -7.93 6.74
C PHE A 158 -8.74 -7.42 7.97
N PRO A 159 -9.38 -7.18 9.14
CA PRO A 159 -8.66 -6.76 10.33
C PRO A 159 -7.56 -7.74 10.77
N ALA A 160 -7.80 -9.05 10.77
CA ALA A 160 -6.85 -10.05 11.29
C ALA A 160 -5.64 -10.24 10.35
N ILE A 161 -5.85 -10.25 9.03
CA ILE A 161 -4.77 -10.28 8.05
C ILE A 161 -3.97 -8.97 8.11
N CYS A 162 -4.63 -7.81 8.11
CA CYS A 162 -3.93 -6.53 8.18
C CYS A 162 -3.21 -6.33 9.53
N GLY A 163 -3.68 -6.95 10.60
CA GLY A 163 -2.99 -6.99 11.89
C GLY A 163 -1.65 -7.73 11.85
N ARG A 164 -1.41 -8.58 10.84
CA ARG A 164 -0.19 -9.38 10.72
C ARG A 164 0.76 -8.86 9.65
N ILE A 165 0.24 -8.52 8.48
CA ILE A 165 1.07 -8.26 7.29
C ILE A 165 1.00 -6.83 6.74
N CYS A 166 0.24 -5.93 7.36
CA CYS A 166 0.19 -4.54 6.89
C CYS A 166 1.52 -3.83 7.16
N HIS A 167 2.01 -3.09 6.16
CA HIS A 167 3.17 -2.21 6.27
C HIS A 167 2.90 -0.93 7.09
N HIS A 168 1.70 -0.83 7.70
CA HIS A 168 1.35 0.12 8.76
C HIS A 168 1.76 1.60 8.51
N PRO A 169 1.37 2.19 7.36
CA PRO A 169 1.69 3.60 7.05
C PRO A 169 1.09 4.56 8.09
N CYS A 170 0.03 4.13 8.78
CA CYS A 170 -0.59 4.83 9.89
C CYS A 170 0.35 5.10 11.09
N GLU A 171 1.36 4.26 11.31
CA GLU A 171 2.34 4.46 12.40
C GLU A 171 3.45 5.44 12.01
N GLY A 172 3.80 5.50 10.73
CA GLY A 172 4.88 6.37 10.22
C GLY A 172 4.60 7.86 10.36
N ARG A 173 3.32 8.27 10.43
CA ARG A 173 2.89 9.67 10.67
C ARG A 173 2.13 9.86 11.97
N CYS A 174 2.25 8.93 12.91
CA CYS A 174 1.62 9.07 14.21
C CYS A 174 2.29 10.21 14.99
N ARG A 175 1.53 11.24 15.41
CA ARG A 175 2.05 12.36 16.20
C ARG A 175 2.70 11.93 17.52
N ARG A 176 2.32 10.76 18.06
CA ARG A 176 2.97 10.18 19.23
C ARG A 176 4.47 9.96 19.03
N GLY A 177 4.90 9.65 17.80
CA GLY A 177 6.31 9.49 17.44
C GLY A 177 7.16 10.77 17.57
N GLU A 178 6.53 11.95 17.73
CA GLU A 178 7.24 13.20 18.05
C GLU A 178 7.58 13.32 19.54
N LEU A 179 6.90 12.55 20.40
CA LEU A 179 7.11 12.53 21.86
C LEU A 179 7.93 11.32 22.30
N ASP A 180 7.58 10.12 21.81
CA ASP A 180 8.28 8.87 22.05
C ASP A 180 8.16 7.93 20.83
N GLU A 181 7.61 6.72 20.98
CA GLU A 181 7.39 5.80 19.86
C GLU A 181 5.95 5.88 19.36
N SER A 182 5.75 5.73 18.05
CA SER A 182 4.40 5.62 17.47
C SER A 182 3.57 4.53 18.16
N VAL A 183 2.25 4.75 18.19
CA VAL A 183 1.31 3.73 18.67
C VAL A 183 1.41 2.50 17.75
N ALA A 184 1.44 1.30 18.33
CA ALA A 184 1.46 0.01 17.65
C ALA A 184 0.09 -0.36 17.05
N ILE A 185 -0.40 0.51 16.16
CA ILE A 185 -1.70 0.44 15.49
C ILE A 185 -1.91 -0.91 14.79
N ARG A 186 -0.87 -1.50 14.19
CA ARG A 186 -0.93 -2.84 13.58
C ARG A 186 -1.20 -3.92 14.63
N ALA A 187 -0.46 -3.92 15.73
CA ALA A 187 -0.58 -4.91 16.79
C ALA A 187 -1.90 -4.78 17.56
N LEU A 188 -2.38 -3.55 17.80
CA LEU A 188 -3.71 -3.31 18.37
C LEU A 188 -4.83 -3.82 17.47
N LYS A 189 -4.71 -3.63 16.15
CA LYS A 189 -5.65 -4.18 15.16
C LYS A 189 -5.68 -5.70 15.22
N ARG A 190 -4.50 -6.33 15.30
CA ARG A 190 -4.38 -7.78 15.47
C ARG A 190 -5.05 -8.26 16.74
N PHE A 191 -4.74 -7.65 17.88
CA PHE A 191 -5.32 -7.99 19.17
C PHE A 191 -6.85 -7.98 19.12
N ALA A 192 -7.46 -6.90 18.62
CA ALA A 192 -8.92 -6.80 18.52
C ALA A 192 -9.50 -7.89 17.61
N ALA A 193 -8.85 -8.17 16.48
CA ALA A 193 -9.31 -9.17 15.52
C ALA A 193 -9.19 -10.61 16.06
N ASP A 194 -8.08 -10.92 16.72
CA ASP A 194 -7.84 -12.23 17.34
C ASP A 194 -8.86 -12.45 18.47
N TRP A 195 -9.07 -11.45 19.34
CA TRP A 195 -10.12 -11.49 20.37
C TRP A 195 -11.50 -11.78 19.78
N TYR A 196 -11.88 -11.12 18.68
CA TYR A 196 -13.17 -11.35 18.02
C TYR A 196 -13.33 -12.80 17.56
N PHE A 197 -12.30 -13.39 16.96
CA PHE A 197 -12.37 -14.77 16.47
C PHE A 197 -12.32 -15.81 17.58
N ASP A 198 -11.66 -15.52 18.70
CA ASP A 198 -11.63 -16.40 19.88
C ASP A 198 -12.96 -16.42 20.62
N HIS A 199 -13.72 -15.31 20.58
CA HIS A 199 -15.02 -15.18 21.26
C HIS A 199 -16.21 -15.29 20.31
N ILE A 200 -16.01 -15.67 19.04
CA ILE A 200 -17.06 -15.63 18.01
C ILE A 200 -18.32 -16.45 18.35
N SER A 201 -18.18 -17.51 19.16
CA SER A 201 -19.31 -18.33 19.63
C SER A 201 -20.15 -17.67 20.72
N GLU A 202 -19.61 -16.65 21.39
CA GLU A 202 -20.27 -15.90 22.48
C GLU A 202 -20.94 -14.63 21.97
N LEU A 203 -20.60 -14.21 20.75
CA LEU A 203 -21.12 -13.01 20.11
C LEU A 203 -22.49 -13.25 19.42
N PRO A 204 -23.26 -12.19 19.16
CA PRO A 204 -24.48 -12.29 18.35
C PRO A 204 -24.21 -12.96 17.00
N ALA A 205 -25.19 -13.72 16.52
CA ALA A 205 -25.10 -14.36 15.22
C ALA A 205 -24.83 -13.32 14.11
N LEU A 206 -23.90 -13.66 13.24
CA LEU A 206 -23.53 -12.80 12.12
C LEU A 206 -24.60 -12.88 11.03
N GLU A 207 -25.43 -11.85 10.93
CA GLU A 207 -26.43 -11.73 9.86
C GLU A 207 -25.78 -11.27 8.54
N PRO A 208 -26.30 -11.70 7.37
CA PRO A 208 -25.89 -11.13 6.09
C PRO A 208 -26.31 -9.67 5.97
N PHE A 209 -25.62 -8.90 5.11
CA PHE A 209 -26.08 -7.55 4.78
C PHE A 209 -27.44 -7.60 4.06
N PRO A 210 -28.36 -6.64 4.33
CA PRO A 210 -29.64 -6.59 3.63
C PRO A 210 -29.46 -6.40 2.12
N GLN A 211 -30.09 -7.25 1.32
CA GLN A 211 -30.15 -7.06 -0.13
C GLN A 211 -31.30 -6.11 -0.46
N ILE A 212 -30.98 -4.88 -0.87
CA ILE A 212 -31.94 -3.84 -1.23
C ILE A 212 -31.94 -3.53 -2.74
N HIS A 213 -30.99 -4.10 -3.49
CA HIS A 213 -30.86 -3.95 -4.93
C HIS A 213 -31.06 -5.29 -5.64
N SER A 214 -31.62 -5.27 -6.85
CA SER A 214 -31.79 -6.46 -7.69
C SER A 214 -30.64 -6.67 -8.68
N GLN A 215 -29.89 -5.61 -8.97
CA GLN A 215 -28.77 -5.61 -9.92
C GLN A 215 -27.62 -6.48 -9.40
N LYS A 216 -27.24 -7.51 -10.15
CA LYS A 216 -26.17 -8.44 -9.76
C LYS A 216 -24.81 -7.96 -10.23
N VAL A 217 -23.79 -8.11 -9.38
CA VAL A 217 -22.41 -7.73 -9.70
C VAL A 217 -21.49 -8.95 -9.61
N ALA A 218 -20.70 -9.16 -10.67
CA ALA A 218 -19.68 -10.19 -10.71
C ALA A 218 -18.31 -9.62 -10.35
N VAL A 219 -17.54 -10.37 -9.56
CA VAL A 219 -16.16 -10.04 -9.22
C VAL A 219 -15.25 -11.19 -9.64
N VAL A 220 -14.22 -10.92 -10.44
CA VAL A 220 -13.28 -11.93 -10.93
C VAL A 220 -12.02 -11.91 -10.07
N GLY A 221 -11.81 -12.98 -9.31
CA GLY A 221 -10.70 -13.17 -8.37
C GLY A 221 -11.10 -12.93 -6.91
N ALA A 222 -10.87 -13.93 -6.06
CA ALA A 222 -11.06 -13.87 -4.61
C ALA A 222 -9.77 -13.46 -3.86
N GLY A 223 -8.98 -12.56 -4.44
CA GLY A 223 -7.88 -11.88 -3.73
C GLY A 223 -8.40 -10.74 -2.84
N PRO A 224 -7.51 -10.03 -2.11
CA PRO A 224 -7.88 -8.92 -1.23
C PRO A 224 -8.72 -7.85 -1.93
N THR A 225 -8.36 -7.48 -3.16
CA THR A 225 -9.09 -6.50 -3.97
C THR A 225 -10.51 -6.95 -4.29
N GLY A 226 -10.66 -8.19 -4.78
CA GLY A 226 -11.97 -8.70 -5.22
C GLY A 226 -12.91 -8.95 -4.05
N LEU A 227 -12.41 -9.59 -2.98
CA LEU A 227 -13.18 -9.82 -1.77
C LEU A 227 -13.56 -8.52 -1.06
N SER A 228 -12.67 -7.51 -1.06
CA SER A 228 -13.00 -6.16 -0.56
C SER A 228 -14.12 -5.52 -1.38
N CYS A 229 -14.01 -5.56 -2.72
CA CYS A 229 -15.05 -5.06 -3.61
C CYS A 229 -16.41 -5.74 -3.34
N ALA A 230 -16.41 -7.08 -3.29
CA ALA A 230 -17.63 -7.85 -3.03
C ALA A 230 -18.23 -7.57 -1.65
N TYR A 231 -17.41 -7.45 -0.60
CA TYR A 231 -17.85 -7.10 0.75
C TYR A 231 -18.56 -5.74 0.78
N PHE A 232 -17.97 -4.71 0.14
CA PHE A 232 -18.56 -3.37 0.12
C PHE A 232 -19.80 -3.29 -0.78
N LEU A 233 -19.84 -4.04 -1.88
CA LEU A 233 -21.06 -4.18 -2.70
C LEU A 233 -22.19 -4.83 -1.92
N ALA A 234 -21.90 -5.90 -1.17
CA ALA A 234 -22.87 -6.55 -0.28
C ALA A 234 -23.32 -5.60 0.83
N GLN A 235 -22.41 -4.82 1.43
CA GLN A 235 -22.74 -3.79 2.43
C GLN A 235 -23.67 -2.70 1.86
N MET A 236 -23.49 -2.32 0.60
CA MET A 236 -24.38 -1.39 -0.13
C MET A 236 -25.70 -2.06 -0.56
N GLY A 237 -25.83 -3.37 -0.39
CA GLY A 237 -27.05 -4.15 -0.62
C GLY A 237 -27.19 -4.73 -2.03
N TYR A 238 -26.11 -4.82 -2.79
CA TYR A 238 -26.07 -5.53 -4.08
C TYR A 238 -25.75 -7.02 -3.88
N PRO A 239 -26.40 -7.93 -4.63
CA PRO A 239 -25.95 -9.31 -4.76
C PRO A 239 -24.60 -9.37 -5.48
N ALA A 240 -23.55 -9.76 -4.76
CA ALA A 240 -22.19 -9.89 -5.29
C ALA A 240 -21.76 -11.36 -5.35
N THR A 241 -21.31 -11.79 -6.54
CA THR A 241 -20.76 -13.14 -6.77
C THR A 241 -19.30 -13.03 -7.18
N VAL A 242 -18.40 -13.70 -6.45
CA VAL A 242 -16.97 -13.79 -6.73
C VAL A 242 -16.68 -15.08 -7.49
N PHE A 243 -15.99 -14.98 -8.63
CA PHE A 243 -15.50 -16.11 -9.43
C PHE A 243 -14.00 -16.28 -9.18
N GLU A 244 -13.61 -17.36 -8.53
CA GLU A 244 -12.22 -17.68 -8.19
C GLU A 244 -11.73 -18.87 -9.00
N ALA A 245 -10.53 -18.74 -9.58
CA ALA A 245 -9.92 -19.77 -10.40
C ALA A 245 -9.43 -20.97 -9.58
N LEU A 246 -8.99 -20.73 -8.35
CA LEU A 246 -8.46 -21.73 -7.43
C LEU A 246 -9.57 -22.38 -6.59
N PRO A 247 -9.29 -23.55 -5.97
CA PRO A 247 -10.21 -24.17 -5.01
C PRO A 247 -10.28 -23.45 -3.65
N ILE A 248 -9.54 -22.34 -3.49
CA ILE A 248 -9.42 -21.58 -2.23
C ILE A 248 -9.44 -20.08 -2.51
N GLY A 249 -9.96 -19.31 -1.57
CA GLY A 249 -9.95 -17.84 -1.64
C GLY A 249 -8.70 -17.24 -1.00
N GLY A 250 -8.55 -15.93 -1.12
CA GLY A 250 -7.47 -15.12 -0.52
C GLY A 250 -6.36 -14.73 -1.50
N GLY A 251 -6.34 -15.30 -2.72
CA GLY A 251 -5.33 -15.00 -3.74
C GLY A 251 -3.92 -15.16 -3.19
N MET A 252 -3.06 -14.15 -3.39
CA MET A 252 -1.67 -14.15 -2.91
C MET A 252 -1.50 -14.33 -1.39
N LEU A 253 -2.51 -13.96 -0.59
CA LEU A 253 -2.47 -14.23 0.86
C LEU A 253 -2.39 -15.74 1.11
N SER A 254 -3.20 -16.51 0.40
CA SER A 254 -3.32 -17.95 0.57
C SER A 254 -2.27 -18.74 -0.18
N VAL A 255 -1.68 -18.18 -1.25
CA VAL A 255 -0.75 -18.93 -2.10
C VAL A 255 0.70 -18.47 -2.03
N ALA A 256 1.03 -17.29 -1.48
CA ALA A 256 2.41 -16.81 -1.50
C ALA A 256 2.96 -16.44 -0.13
N ILE A 257 2.13 -15.87 0.76
CA ILE A 257 2.61 -15.45 2.08
C ILE A 257 2.81 -16.67 2.98
N PRO A 258 3.98 -16.89 3.59
CA PRO A 258 4.22 -18.07 4.44
C PRO A 258 3.36 -18.10 5.71
N ASP A 259 3.04 -19.30 6.20
CA ASP A 259 2.20 -19.49 7.40
C ASP A 259 2.81 -18.90 8.68
N PHE A 260 4.15 -18.82 8.75
CA PHE A 260 4.84 -18.21 9.90
C PHE A 260 4.63 -16.68 10.00
N ARG A 261 4.13 -16.05 8.92
CA ARG A 261 3.70 -14.64 8.90
C ARG A 261 2.19 -14.50 8.90
N LEU A 262 1.51 -15.34 8.13
CA LEU A 262 0.06 -15.29 7.96
C LEU A 262 -0.51 -16.71 7.89
N PRO A 263 -0.95 -17.25 9.03
CA PRO A 263 -1.51 -18.59 9.09
C PRO A 263 -2.74 -18.73 8.18
N ARG A 264 -2.84 -19.88 7.51
CA ARG A 264 -3.97 -20.22 6.64
C ARG A 264 -5.33 -20.08 7.33
N GLU A 265 -5.44 -20.52 8.58
CA GLU A 265 -6.68 -20.47 9.36
C GLU A 265 -7.20 -19.04 9.54
N VAL A 266 -6.29 -18.06 9.70
CA VAL A 266 -6.65 -16.64 9.82
C VAL A 266 -7.29 -16.14 8.53
N ILE A 267 -6.71 -16.51 7.38
CA ILE A 267 -7.24 -16.14 6.07
C ILE A 267 -8.63 -16.75 5.86
N GLU A 268 -8.78 -18.04 6.17
CA GLU A 268 -10.05 -18.77 6.04
C GLU A 268 -11.15 -18.16 6.92
N LYS A 269 -10.84 -17.81 8.17
CA LYS A 269 -11.75 -17.12 9.10
C LYS A 269 -12.25 -15.77 8.55
N GLU A 270 -11.38 -14.97 7.94
CA GLU A 270 -11.81 -13.68 7.36
C GLU A 270 -12.62 -13.84 6.08
N ILE A 271 -12.28 -14.82 5.23
CA ILE A 271 -13.07 -15.12 4.03
C ILE A 271 -14.45 -15.65 4.41
N ASP A 272 -14.54 -16.54 5.41
CA ASP A 272 -15.81 -17.04 5.94
C ASP A 272 -16.66 -15.89 6.50
N HIS A 273 -16.05 -14.93 7.20
CA HIS A 273 -16.75 -13.72 7.62
C HIS A 273 -17.36 -12.97 6.43
N ILE A 274 -16.60 -12.74 5.36
CA ILE A 274 -17.09 -12.07 4.14
C ILE A 274 -18.23 -12.86 3.48
N ALA A 275 -18.10 -14.19 3.37
CA ALA A 275 -19.12 -15.04 2.79
C ALA A 275 -20.43 -14.99 3.62
N ARG A 276 -20.34 -15.09 4.95
CA ARG A 276 -21.50 -14.99 5.85
C ARG A 276 -22.17 -13.61 5.82
N ARG A 277 -21.45 -12.56 5.42
CA ARG A 277 -22.04 -11.23 5.17
C ARG A 277 -22.85 -11.14 3.87
N GLY A 278 -23.00 -12.24 3.13
CA GLY A 278 -23.89 -12.35 1.96
C GLY A 278 -23.17 -12.33 0.61
N VAL A 279 -21.84 -12.47 0.60
CA VAL A 279 -21.05 -12.62 -0.63
C VAL A 279 -21.06 -14.08 -1.07
N GLU A 280 -21.46 -14.35 -2.31
CA GLU A 280 -21.35 -15.68 -2.92
C GLU A 280 -19.95 -15.85 -3.50
N ILE A 281 -19.24 -16.93 -3.16
CA ILE A 281 -17.91 -17.23 -3.70
C ILE A 281 -17.96 -18.57 -4.44
N LYS A 282 -17.66 -18.54 -5.74
CA LYS A 282 -17.58 -19.71 -6.64
C LYS A 282 -16.12 -20.03 -6.90
N TYR A 283 -15.61 -21.03 -6.20
CA TYR A 283 -14.29 -21.61 -6.44
C TYR A 283 -14.26 -22.44 -7.72
N ASP A 284 -13.05 -22.80 -8.17
CA ASP A 284 -12.82 -23.64 -9.36
C ASP A 284 -13.51 -23.11 -10.63
N THR A 285 -13.68 -21.80 -10.73
CA THR A 285 -14.37 -21.13 -11.85
C THR A 285 -13.42 -20.13 -12.53
N PRO A 286 -12.37 -20.61 -13.23
CA PRO A 286 -11.41 -19.75 -13.90
C PRO A 286 -12.07 -19.04 -15.09
N VAL A 287 -11.96 -17.71 -15.12
CA VAL A 287 -12.25 -16.92 -16.34
C VAL A 287 -11.13 -17.19 -17.34
N ASN A 288 -11.48 -17.67 -18.53
CA ASN A 288 -10.55 -18.07 -19.58
C ASN A 288 -11.27 -18.05 -20.95
N VAL A 289 -10.62 -18.62 -21.98
CA VAL A 289 -11.17 -18.67 -23.35
C VAL A 289 -12.49 -19.44 -23.49
N ASN A 290 -12.82 -20.34 -22.56
CA ASN A 290 -14.06 -21.12 -22.54
C ASN A 290 -15.15 -20.53 -21.62
N PHE A 291 -14.78 -19.59 -20.75
CA PHE A 291 -15.69 -18.90 -19.85
C PHE A 291 -15.21 -17.45 -19.68
N THR A 292 -15.74 -16.57 -20.49
CA THR A 292 -15.24 -15.21 -20.70
C THR A 292 -15.99 -14.17 -19.85
N ILE A 293 -15.47 -12.94 -19.83
CA ILE A 293 -16.18 -11.79 -19.23
C ILE A 293 -17.55 -11.57 -19.89
N GLU A 294 -17.68 -11.85 -21.18
CA GLU A 294 -18.95 -11.69 -21.89
C GLU A 294 -19.96 -12.77 -21.48
N ASP A 295 -19.50 -14.00 -21.24
CA ASP A 295 -20.36 -15.08 -20.73
C ASP A 295 -20.90 -14.75 -19.32
N ILE A 296 -20.07 -14.13 -18.47
CA ILE A 296 -20.51 -13.61 -17.17
C ILE A 296 -21.60 -12.56 -17.38
N ARG A 297 -21.39 -11.55 -18.25
CA ARG A 297 -22.40 -10.52 -18.51
C ARG A 297 -23.71 -11.10 -19.05
N ASN A 298 -23.62 -12.03 -20.00
CA ASN A 298 -24.76 -12.74 -20.58
C ASN A 298 -25.51 -13.61 -19.55
N SER A 299 -24.89 -13.93 -18.42
CA SER A 299 -25.51 -14.64 -17.29
C SER A 299 -26.36 -13.72 -16.37
N GLY A 300 -26.54 -12.45 -16.76
CA GLY A 300 -27.43 -11.50 -16.06
C GLY A 300 -26.73 -10.63 -15.01
N PHE A 301 -25.42 -10.48 -15.09
CA PHE A 301 -24.65 -9.53 -14.27
C PHE A 301 -24.58 -8.17 -14.96
N GLU A 302 -24.93 -7.10 -14.24
CA GLU A 302 -24.99 -5.73 -14.77
C GLU A 302 -23.64 -5.02 -14.73
N ALA A 303 -22.76 -5.45 -13.82
CA ALA A 303 -21.39 -4.97 -13.74
C ALA A 303 -20.40 -6.12 -13.44
N VAL A 304 -19.18 -5.99 -13.93
CA VAL A 304 -18.07 -6.93 -13.70
C VAL A 304 -16.85 -6.17 -13.18
N PHE A 305 -16.28 -6.62 -12.07
CA PHE A 305 -15.04 -6.11 -11.50
C PHE A 305 -13.90 -7.12 -11.64
N ILE A 306 -12.85 -6.80 -12.40
CA ILE A 306 -11.70 -7.67 -12.63
C ILE A 306 -10.60 -7.39 -11.60
N ALA A 307 -10.31 -8.38 -10.76
CA ALA A 307 -9.35 -8.32 -9.66
C ALA A 307 -8.36 -9.50 -9.69
N ALA A 308 -7.85 -9.86 -10.87
CA ALA A 308 -7.02 -11.05 -11.08
C ALA A 308 -5.62 -11.01 -10.42
N GLY A 309 -5.14 -9.83 -10.03
CA GLY A 309 -3.84 -9.64 -9.38
C GLY A 309 -2.61 -9.85 -10.30
N ALA A 310 -1.41 -9.74 -9.73
CA ALA A 310 -0.14 -9.93 -10.44
C ALA A 310 0.44 -11.33 -10.22
N GLN A 311 -0.13 -12.35 -10.88
CA GLN A 311 0.16 -13.75 -10.55
C GLN A 311 1.42 -14.34 -11.17
N ARG A 312 2.01 -13.65 -12.17
CA ARG A 312 3.17 -14.15 -12.91
C ARG A 312 4.48 -13.68 -12.28
N SER A 313 5.47 -14.57 -12.19
CA SER A 313 6.85 -14.19 -11.81
C SER A 313 7.55 -13.53 -13.00
N GLN A 314 8.36 -12.50 -12.74
CA GLN A 314 9.22 -11.93 -13.78
C GLN A 314 10.49 -12.77 -13.96
N ASN A 315 10.95 -12.87 -15.20
CA ASN A 315 12.24 -13.46 -15.54
C ASN A 315 13.39 -12.52 -15.17
N ILE A 316 14.56 -13.10 -14.87
CA ILE A 316 15.77 -12.33 -14.60
C ILE A 316 16.34 -11.77 -15.90
N GLY A 317 16.23 -12.53 -17.00
CA GLY A 317 16.73 -12.19 -18.32
C GLY A 317 18.23 -12.46 -18.48
N ILE A 318 18.76 -13.49 -17.82
CA ILE A 318 20.18 -13.86 -17.88
C ILE A 318 20.40 -15.20 -18.59
N PRO A 319 21.56 -15.41 -19.24
CA PRO A 319 21.93 -16.71 -19.78
C PRO A 319 21.86 -17.82 -18.72
N GLY A 320 21.40 -19.01 -19.12
CA GLY A 320 21.23 -20.16 -18.24
C GLY A 320 19.90 -20.20 -17.48
N GLU A 321 19.09 -19.14 -17.52
CA GLU A 321 17.73 -19.15 -17.00
C GLU A 321 16.81 -20.00 -17.90
N LEU A 322 16.86 -21.31 -17.72
CA LEU A 322 15.96 -22.26 -18.39
C LEU A 322 14.93 -22.78 -17.38
N GLU A 323 13.70 -22.92 -17.84
CA GLU A 323 12.67 -23.62 -17.07
C GLU A 323 13.07 -25.10 -16.90
N ASP A 324 12.68 -25.69 -15.76
CA ASP A 324 12.91 -27.10 -15.39
C ASP A 324 14.36 -27.54 -15.07
N ILE A 325 15.30 -26.61 -14.88
CA ILE A 325 16.60 -26.94 -14.26
C ILE A 325 16.39 -27.33 -12.79
N GLU A 326 16.98 -28.47 -12.37
CA GLU A 326 16.94 -28.91 -10.98
C GLU A 326 17.64 -27.89 -10.07
N GLY A 327 16.90 -27.41 -9.07
CA GLY A 327 17.39 -26.44 -8.10
C GLY A 327 17.15 -24.97 -8.47
N PHE A 328 16.61 -24.67 -9.66
CA PHE A 328 16.18 -23.32 -10.00
C PHE A 328 14.68 -23.14 -9.77
N TYR A 329 14.30 -22.07 -9.06
CA TYR A 329 12.90 -21.76 -8.77
C TYR A 329 12.58 -20.28 -8.99
N TYR A 330 11.36 -20.00 -9.43
CA TYR A 330 10.78 -18.65 -9.34
C TYR A 330 10.14 -18.45 -7.96
N GLY A 331 10.41 -17.33 -7.30
CA GLY A 331 10.06 -17.08 -5.90
C GLY A 331 8.57 -17.26 -5.57
N LEU A 332 7.66 -16.70 -6.38
CA LEU A 332 6.22 -16.91 -6.16
C LEU A 332 5.82 -18.37 -6.33
N ARG A 333 6.33 -19.06 -7.35
CA ARG A 333 6.03 -20.47 -7.59
C ARG A 333 6.61 -21.34 -6.47
N PHE A 334 7.81 -21.04 -5.99
CA PHE A 334 8.43 -21.70 -4.85
C PHE A 334 7.56 -21.58 -3.61
N LEU A 335 7.20 -20.35 -3.21
CA LEU A 335 6.36 -20.12 -2.03
C LEU A 335 5.00 -20.81 -2.15
N ARG A 336 4.38 -20.76 -3.33
CA ARG A 336 3.13 -21.47 -3.62
C ARG A 336 3.26 -22.96 -3.49
N ASP A 337 4.26 -23.55 -4.13
CA ASP A 337 4.50 -24.99 -4.11
C ASP A 337 4.71 -25.47 -2.66
N VAL A 338 5.46 -24.72 -1.83
CA VAL A 338 5.62 -25.02 -0.40
C VAL A 338 4.27 -24.94 0.32
N LYS A 339 3.51 -23.86 0.10
CA LYS A 339 2.25 -23.60 0.83
C LYS A 339 1.16 -24.62 0.51
N VAL A 340 1.13 -25.18 -0.70
CA VAL A 340 0.21 -26.28 -1.06
C VAL A 340 0.72 -27.67 -0.67
N GLY A 341 1.85 -27.74 0.05
CA GLY A 341 2.41 -29.00 0.58
C GLY A 341 3.20 -29.83 -0.44
N LYS A 342 3.61 -29.24 -1.57
CA LYS A 342 4.48 -29.94 -2.53
C LYS A 342 5.87 -30.10 -1.90
N ALA A 343 6.40 -31.32 -1.95
CA ALA A 343 7.75 -31.59 -1.49
C ALA A 343 8.77 -30.88 -2.41
N ILE A 344 9.51 -29.93 -1.85
CA ILE A 344 10.61 -29.23 -2.53
C ILE A 344 11.93 -29.67 -1.88
N GLN A 345 12.89 -30.08 -2.70
CA GLN A 345 14.23 -30.42 -2.24
C GLN A 345 15.10 -29.16 -2.20
N ILE A 346 15.49 -28.77 -0.98
CA ILE A 346 16.44 -27.70 -0.74
C ILE A 346 17.79 -28.31 -0.35
N GLY A 347 18.84 -27.86 -1.02
CA GLY A 347 20.23 -28.15 -0.74
C GLY A 347 20.78 -27.29 0.41
N ARG A 348 22.10 -27.35 0.62
CA ARG A 348 22.73 -26.67 1.76
C ARG A 348 22.86 -25.18 1.54
N ARG A 349 23.17 -24.76 0.31
CA ARG A 349 23.42 -23.35 -0.06
C ARG A 349 22.34 -22.87 -1.02
N VAL A 350 21.59 -21.85 -0.60
CA VAL A 350 20.52 -21.24 -1.40
C VAL A 350 20.87 -19.80 -1.72
N ALA A 351 20.86 -19.46 -3.00
CA ALA A 351 21.00 -18.08 -3.49
C ALA A 351 19.62 -17.52 -3.87
N VAL A 352 19.23 -16.39 -3.31
CA VAL A 352 17.97 -15.71 -3.63
C VAL A 352 18.28 -14.40 -4.33
N ILE A 353 17.69 -14.18 -5.51
CA ILE A 353 17.93 -12.98 -6.32
C ILE A 353 16.74 -12.03 -6.14
N GLY A 354 16.97 -10.87 -5.54
CA GLY A 354 15.90 -9.88 -5.29
C GLY A 354 16.10 -9.11 -3.99
N GLY A 355 15.15 -8.23 -3.66
CA GLY A 355 15.22 -7.46 -2.41
C GLY A 355 13.86 -7.01 -1.87
N GLY A 356 12.75 -7.55 -2.38
CA GLY A 356 11.40 -7.28 -1.85
C GLY A 356 10.91 -8.42 -0.96
N ASN A 357 9.65 -8.32 -0.51
CA ASN A 357 9.03 -9.30 0.39
C ASN A 357 9.12 -10.75 -0.10
N VAL A 358 8.93 -11.00 -1.40
CA VAL A 358 9.07 -12.34 -1.98
C VAL A 358 10.48 -12.91 -1.76
N ALA A 359 11.52 -12.08 -1.83
CA ALA A 359 12.90 -12.51 -1.59
C ALA A 359 13.10 -12.89 -0.12
N LEU A 360 12.65 -12.06 0.81
CA LEU A 360 12.75 -12.33 2.26
C LEU A 360 11.96 -13.59 2.64
N ASP A 361 10.71 -13.68 2.21
CA ASP A 361 9.85 -14.84 2.49
C ASP A 361 10.42 -16.12 1.89
N SER A 362 10.98 -16.07 0.67
CA SER A 362 11.64 -17.21 0.04
C SER A 362 12.88 -17.65 0.82
N SER A 363 13.71 -16.70 1.27
CA SER A 363 14.92 -16.99 2.06
C SER A 363 14.58 -17.64 3.40
N ARG A 364 13.62 -17.08 4.13
CA ARG A 364 13.16 -17.60 5.42
C ARG A 364 12.46 -18.96 5.27
N THR A 365 11.74 -19.16 4.17
CA THR A 365 11.14 -20.46 3.85
C THR A 365 12.20 -21.50 3.52
N ALA A 366 13.26 -21.14 2.78
CA ALA A 366 14.37 -22.05 2.49
C ALA A 366 15.08 -22.54 3.76
N LEU A 367 15.29 -21.66 4.75
CA LEU A 367 15.83 -22.06 6.06
C LEU A 367 14.95 -23.11 6.77
N ARG A 368 13.62 -22.98 6.67
CA ARG A 368 12.67 -23.92 7.27
C ARG A 368 12.63 -25.27 6.56
N LEU A 369 12.93 -25.27 5.26
CA LEU A 369 13.08 -26.51 4.47
C LEU A 369 14.44 -27.18 4.66
N GLY A 370 15.35 -26.61 5.46
CA GLY A 370 16.61 -27.23 5.85
C GLY A 370 17.87 -26.66 5.20
N ALA A 371 17.80 -25.48 4.55
CA ALA A 371 19.00 -24.80 4.09
C ALA A 371 19.93 -24.44 5.26
N GLU A 372 21.24 -24.68 5.09
CA GLU A 372 22.27 -24.33 6.08
C GLU A 372 22.76 -22.88 5.88
N HIS A 373 22.84 -22.44 4.61
CA HIS A 373 23.30 -21.11 4.22
C HIS A 373 22.36 -20.52 3.18
N VAL A 374 21.83 -19.32 3.46
CA VAL A 374 20.95 -18.59 2.55
C VAL A 374 21.48 -17.18 2.35
N SER A 375 21.72 -16.79 1.10
CA SER A 375 22.23 -15.47 0.72
C SER A 375 21.28 -14.79 -0.26
N ILE A 376 20.93 -13.55 0.02
CA ILE A 376 20.16 -12.66 -0.86
C ILE A 376 21.13 -11.81 -1.67
N PHE A 377 21.08 -11.91 -2.99
CA PHE A 377 21.83 -11.07 -3.92
C PHE A 377 20.97 -9.88 -4.35
N TYR A 378 21.34 -8.68 -3.91
CA TYR A 378 20.62 -7.46 -4.22
C TYR A 378 21.50 -6.45 -4.97
N ARG A 379 21.02 -6.00 -6.12
CA ARG A 379 21.78 -5.12 -7.03
C ARG A 379 21.96 -3.67 -6.54
N ARG A 380 21.34 -3.28 -5.43
CA ARG A 380 21.43 -1.93 -4.83
C ARG A 380 21.88 -2.00 -3.37
N SER A 381 21.90 -0.86 -2.68
CA SER A 381 22.23 -0.76 -1.26
C SER A 381 21.01 -0.99 -0.36
N ARG A 382 21.20 -0.96 0.96
CA ARG A 382 20.14 -1.18 1.96
C ARG A 382 19.04 -0.12 1.87
N GLU A 383 19.43 1.10 1.53
CA GLU A 383 18.60 2.29 1.45
C GLU A 383 17.58 2.20 0.32
N GLU A 384 17.91 1.52 -0.79
CA GLU A 384 16.97 1.30 -1.89
C GLU A 384 16.21 -0.03 -1.81
N MET A 385 16.37 -0.80 -0.72
CA MET A 385 15.69 -2.09 -0.56
C MET A 385 14.22 -1.87 -0.18
N PRO A 386 13.24 -2.35 -0.98
CA PRO A 386 11.82 -2.01 -0.81
C PRO A 386 11.13 -2.90 0.25
N ILE A 387 11.60 -2.84 1.50
CA ILE A 387 11.08 -3.61 2.64
C ILE A 387 11.10 -2.75 3.91
N THR A 388 10.32 -3.15 4.92
CA THR A 388 10.36 -2.50 6.23
C THR A 388 11.59 -2.90 7.02
N GLU A 389 12.02 -2.07 7.98
CA GLU A 389 13.16 -2.39 8.87
C GLU A 389 12.90 -3.65 9.69
N VAL A 390 11.68 -3.79 10.23
CA VAL A 390 11.27 -4.98 10.99
C VAL A 390 11.44 -6.26 10.17
N GLU A 391 10.97 -6.29 8.92
CA GLU A 391 11.11 -7.47 8.06
C GLU A 391 12.57 -7.80 7.73
N TYR A 392 13.40 -6.77 7.55
CA TYR A 392 14.83 -6.92 7.32
C TYR A 392 15.52 -7.54 8.55
N ASP A 393 15.29 -6.96 9.72
CA ASP A 393 15.94 -7.35 10.97
C ASP A 393 15.53 -8.77 11.39
N GLU A 394 14.26 -9.14 11.23
CA GLU A 394 13.81 -10.52 11.45
C GLU A 394 14.50 -11.51 10.52
N THR A 395 14.70 -11.13 9.26
CA THR A 395 15.35 -12.00 8.26
C THR A 395 16.82 -12.21 8.60
N LEU A 396 17.53 -11.16 9.02
CA LEU A 396 18.91 -11.25 9.50
C LEU A 396 19.02 -12.06 10.80
N ALA A 397 18.08 -11.88 11.73
CA ALA A 397 18.06 -12.60 13.01
C ALA A 397 17.92 -14.12 12.82
N GLU A 398 17.29 -14.58 11.73
CA GLU A 398 17.21 -16.01 11.37
C GLU A 398 18.50 -16.56 10.73
N GLY A 399 19.44 -15.68 10.36
CA GLY A 399 20.76 -16.03 9.82
C GLY A 399 20.88 -15.89 8.30
N VAL A 400 19.94 -15.22 7.63
CA VAL A 400 20.04 -14.92 6.19
C VAL A 400 21.10 -13.84 5.96
N GLN A 401 21.97 -14.04 4.98
CA GLN A 401 22.97 -13.06 4.56
C GLN A 401 22.42 -12.21 3.40
N VAL A 402 22.84 -10.94 3.32
CA VAL A 402 22.44 -10.04 2.22
C VAL A 402 23.69 -9.46 1.57
N ASP A 403 23.93 -9.87 0.33
CA ASP A 403 24.99 -9.40 -0.55
C ASP A 403 24.49 -8.21 -1.37
N PHE A 404 24.72 -7.01 -0.84
CA PHE A 404 24.39 -5.75 -1.50
C PHE A 404 25.34 -5.46 -2.67
N LEU A 405 24.85 -4.64 -3.59
CA LEU A 405 25.59 -4.23 -4.79
C LEU A 405 26.12 -5.43 -5.59
N VAL A 406 25.33 -6.49 -5.70
CA VAL A 406 25.65 -7.66 -6.52
C VAL A 406 24.50 -7.96 -7.48
N SER A 407 24.83 -8.20 -8.74
CA SER A 407 23.86 -8.66 -9.74
C SER A 407 24.35 -9.96 -10.38
N PRO A 408 23.49 -10.99 -10.52
CA PRO A 408 23.82 -12.16 -11.32
C PRO A 408 23.89 -11.78 -12.80
N THR A 409 24.82 -12.39 -13.51
CA THR A 409 25.02 -12.24 -14.97
C THR A 409 24.78 -13.54 -15.72
N ARG A 410 24.84 -14.70 -15.04
CA ARG A 410 24.55 -16.01 -15.62
C ARG A 410 24.17 -17.01 -14.52
N LEU A 411 23.17 -17.84 -14.80
CA LEU A 411 22.89 -19.04 -14.00
C LEU A 411 23.77 -20.18 -14.51
N VAL A 412 24.49 -20.84 -13.60
CA VAL A 412 25.42 -21.92 -13.92
C VAL A 412 24.80 -23.24 -13.49
N SER A 413 24.73 -24.18 -14.43
CA SER A 413 24.26 -25.53 -14.21
C SER A 413 25.23 -26.54 -14.80
N ASP A 414 25.28 -27.73 -14.20
CA ASP A 414 25.97 -28.91 -14.69
C ASP A 414 25.00 -30.09 -14.62
N ASP A 415 24.95 -30.91 -15.66
CA ASP A 415 23.99 -32.02 -15.81
C ASP A 415 22.53 -31.65 -15.43
N TRP A 416 22.03 -30.53 -15.96
CA TRP A 416 20.69 -29.97 -15.68
C TRP A 416 20.41 -29.62 -14.21
N LYS A 417 21.46 -29.49 -13.39
CA LYS A 417 21.38 -29.11 -11.98
C LYS A 417 22.14 -27.82 -11.69
N VAL A 418 21.55 -26.93 -10.89
CA VAL A 418 22.20 -25.68 -10.47
C VAL A 418 23.48 -25.97 -9.69
N THR A 419 24.55 -25.24 -10.02
CA THR A 419 25.82 -25.24 -9.26
C THR A 419 26.18 -23.87 -8.70
N GLY A 420 25.55 -22.80 -9.19
CA GLY A 420 25.69 -21.46 -8.65
C GLY A 420 25.33 -20.34 -9.63
N LEU A 421 25.80 -19.14 -9.32
CA LEU A 421 25.62 -17.93 -10.11
C LEU A 421 26.98 -17.34 -10.49
N GLN A 422 27.09 -16.89 -11.73
CA GLN A 422 28.10 -15.88 -12.06
C GLN A 422 27.50 -14.51 -11.69
N CYS A 423 28.26 -13.72 -10.93
CA CYS A 423 27.86 -12.43 -10.43
C CYS A 423 28.86 -11.35 -10.82
N VAL A 424 28.43 -10.09 -10.71
CA VAL A 424 29.27 -8.90 -10.86
C VAL A 424 28.95 -7.91 -9.74
N HIS A 425 29.96 -7.18 -9.26
CA HIS A 425 29.73 -6.08 -8.34
C HIS A 425 29.12 -4.86 -9.05
N MET A 426 28.30 -4.14 -8.32
CA MET A 426 27.57 -2.97 -8.79
C MET A 426 28.07 -1.72 -8.05
N LYS A 427 27.89 -0.55 -8.66
CA LYS A 427 27.96 0.75 -8.00
C LYS A 427 26.66 1.51 -8.24
N LEU A 428 26.33 2.45 -7.36
CA LEU A 428 25.16 3.30 -7.51
C LEU A 428 25.48 4.50 -8.41
N GLY A 429 24.68 4.68 -9.45
CA GLY A 429 24.66 5.86 -10.31
C GLY A 429 23.64 6.90 -9.84
N GLU A 430 23.17 7.71 -10.77
CA GLU A 430 22.12 8.70 -10.52
C GLU A 430 20.77 8.04 -10.19
N PRO A 431 19.92 8.70 -9.39
CA PRO A 431 18.52 8.33 -9.18
C PRO A 431 17.75 8.11 -10.49
N ASP A 432 16.87 7.10 -10.51
CA ASP A 432 15.84 6.96 -11.52
C ASP A 432 14.61 7.84 -11.19
N ALA A 433 13.57 7.78 -12.04
CA ALA A 433 12.36 8.57 -11.84
C ALA A 433 11.59 8.25 -10.54
N SER A 434 11.87 7.11 -9.89
CA SER A 434 11.34 6.76 -8.57
C SER A 434 12.20 7.29 -7.41
N GLY A 435 13.28 8.03 -7.70
CA GLY A 435 14.25 8.49 -6.71
C GLY A 435 15.30 7.45 -6.32
N ARG A 436 15.13 6.18 -6.70
CA ARG A 436 16.08 5.10 -6.36
C ARG A 436 17.30 5.16 -7.26
N ARG A 437 18.49 4.99 -6.69
CA ARG A 437 19.74 5.00 -7.46
C ARG A 437 19.83 3.83 -8.44
N ARG A 438 20.31 4.11 -9.65
CA ARG A 438 20.49 3.10 -10.70
C ARG A 438 21.71 2.23 -10.41
N PRO A 439 21.59 0.89 -10.46
CA PRO A 439 22.74 0.02 -10.30
C PRO A 439 23.53 -0.06 -11.62
N ILE A 440 24.85 0.12 -11.55
CA ILE A 440 25.78 0.10 -12.69
C ILE A 440 26.83 -0.99 -12.46
N PRO A 441 27.00 -1.96 -13.37
CA PRO A 441 28.04 -2.98 -13.26
C PRO A 441 29.45 -2.39 -13.19
N ILE A 442 30.32 -2.98 -12.36
CA ILE A 442 31.74 -2.68 -12.31
C ILE A 442 32.47 -3.71 -13.19
N PRO A 443 33.02 -3.30 -14.36
CA PRO A 443 33.72 -4.25 -15.24
C PRO A 443 34.93 -4.89 -14.55
N GLY A 444 35.17 -6.19 -14.77
CA GLY A 444 36.31 -6.90 -14.18
C GLY A 444 36.11 -7.34 -12.73
N SER A 445 34.91 -7.14 -12.18
CA SER A 445 34.53 -7.54 -10.81
C SER A 445 33.71 -8.84 -10.77
N GLU A 446 33.76 -9.63 -11.84
CA GLU A 446 33.00 -10.85 -11.97
C GLU A 446 33.51 -11.93 -11.02
N PHE A 447 32.61 -12.62 -10.33
CA PHE A 447 32.95 -13.72 -9.43
C PHE A 447 31.89 -14.81 -9.47
N PHE A 448 32.26 -16.00 -9.01
CA PHE A 448 31.37 -17.15 -8.92
C PHE A 448 30.84 -17.31 -7.50
N ALA A 449 29.51 -17.37 -7.35
CA ALA A 449 28.82 -17.62 -6.09
C ALA A 449 28.21 -19.04 -6.12
N PRO A 450 28.78 -20.00 -5.38
CA PRO A 450 28.31 -21.38 -5.42
C PRO A 450 26.98 -21.54 -4.67
N ALA A 451 26.02 -22.21 -5.29
CA ALA A 451 24.71 -22.48 -4.70
C ALA A 451 24.14 -23.79 -5.24
N ASP A 452 23.45 -24.53 -4.37
CA ASP A 452 22.79 -25.77 -4.74
C ASP A 452 21.36 -25.50 -5.24
N ASN A 453 20.77 -24.37 -4.81
CA ASN A 453 19.52 -23.84 -5.33
C ASN A 453 19.61 -22.35 -5.60
N VAL A 454 18.89 -21.89 -6.62
CA VAL A 454 18.71 -20.46 -6.96
C VAL A 454 17.21 -20.15 -6.98
N ILE A 455 16.81 -19.10 -6.27
CA ILE A 455 15.43 -18.61 -6.23
C ILE A 455 15.35 -17.20 -6.83
N ALA A 456 14.66 -17.04 -7.95
CA ALA A 456 14.44 -15.77 -8.63
C ALA A 456 13.23 -15.02 -8.06
N ALA A 457 13.46 -13.95 -7.30
CA ALA A 457 12.44 -13.09 -6.69
C ALA A 457 12.53 -11.65 -7.22
N VAL A 458 12.57 -11.50 -8.55
CA VAL A 458 12.87 -10.23 -9.24
C VAL A 458 11.65 -9.38 -9.60
N GLY A 459 10.43 -9.85 -9.30
CA GLY A 459 9.21 -9.07 -9.48
C GLY A 459 7.99 -9.92 -9.83
N GLN A 460 6.84 -9.25 -9.90
CA GLN A 460 5.56 -9.84 -10.27
C GLN A 460 4.97 -9.08 -11.47
N ALA A 461 4.11 -9.75 -12.23
CA ALA A 461 3.41 -9.15 -13.36
C ALA A 461 1.97 -9.69 -13.46
N PRO A 462 1.02 -8.88 -13.95
CA PRO A 462 -0.29 -9.38 -14.38
C PRO A 462 -0.16 -10.50 -15.42
N ASP A 463 -1.08 -11.45 -15.34
CA ASP A 463 -1.28 -12.45 -16.37
C ASP A 463 -2.51 -12.06 -17.19
N LEU A 464 -2.30 -11.67 -18.45
CA LEU A 464 -3.36 -11.25 -19.35
C LEU A 464 -3.83 -12.37 -20.29
N THR A 465 -3.35 -13.60 -20.14
CA THR A 465 -3.65 -14.70 -21.08
C THR A 465 -5.13 -15.05 -21.15
N PHE A 466 -5.89 -14.81 -20.08
CA PHE A 466 -7.35 -15.02 -20.06
C PHE A 466 -8.14 -13.92 -20.78
N LEU A 467 -7.51 -12.79 -21.09
CA LEU A 467 -8.05 -11.76 -21.96
C LEU A 467 -7.36 -11.96 -23.32
N PRO A 468 -8.03 -12.50 -24.34
CA PRO A 468 -7.38 -12.70 -25.64
C PRO A 468 -7.07 -11.34 -26.31
N ALA A 469 -6.13 -11.32 -27.26
CA ALA A 469 -5.64 -10.06 -27.87
C ALA A 469 -6.71 -9.33 -28.70
N ASP A 470 -7.74 -10.05 -29.14
CA ASP A 470 -8.94 -9.55 -29.79
C ASP A 470 -10.06 -9.15 -28.82
N SER A 471 -9.83 -9.28 -27.50
CA SER A 471 -10.76 -8.72 -26.51
C SER A 471 -10.89 -7.22 -26.71
N ALA A 472 -12.11 -6.69 -26.55
CA ALA A 472 -12.39 -5.26 -26.67
C ALA A 472 -11.70 -4.42 -25.58
N LEU A 473 -11.03 -5.04 -24.61
CA LEU A 473 -10.44 -4.38 -23.45
C LEU A 473 -9.05 -3.81 -23.76
N GLU A 474 -8.90 -2.50 -23.61
CA GLU A 474 -7.66 -1.80 -23.91
C GLU A 474 -6.54 -2.10 -22.91
N ARG A 475 -5.31 -2.21 -23.41
CA ARG A 475 -4.10 -2.43 -22.60
C ARG A 475 -3.18 -1.23 -22.64
N THR A 476 -2.54 -0.94 -21.52
CA THR A 476 -1.45 0.01 -21.44
C THR A 476 -0.18 -0.55 -22.10
N ARG A 477 0.80 0.32 -22.36
CA ARG A 477 2.13 -0.07 -22.87
C ARG A 477 2.92 -1.04 -21.99
N TRP A 478 2.49 -1.24 -20.73
CA TRP A 478 3.14 -2.11 -19.76
C TRP A 478 2.43 -3.45 -19.59
N GLU A 479 1.61 -3.84 -20.56
CA GLU A 479 0.80 -5.08 -20.50
C GLU A 479 -0.07 -5.14 -19.24
N ARG A 480 -0.71 -4.02 -18.90
CA ARG A 480 -1.74 -3.94 -17.86
C ARG A 480 -3.05 -3.46 -18.46
N LEU A 481 -4.17 -3.78 -17.82
CA LEU A 481 -5.47 -3.31 -18.27
C LEU A 481 -5.59 -1.79 -18.09
N ALA A 482 -6.04 -1.07 -19.12
CA ALA A 482 -6.25 0.37 -19.06
C ALA A 482 -7.60 0.69 -18.40
N VAL A 483 -7.59 1.61 -17.44
CA VAL A 483 -8.79 2.08 -16.74
C VAL A 483 -8.70 3.59 -16.47
N ASP A 484 -9.85 4.22 -16.25
CA ASP A 484 -9.91 5.54 -15.61
C ASP A 484 -9.31 5.46 -14.20
N GLU A 485 -8.37 6.34 -13.87
CA GLU A 485 -7.61 6.28 -12.61
C GLU A 485 -8.50 6.48 -11.36
N ASN A 486 -9.62 7.22 -11.47
CA ASN A 486 -10.48 7.52 -10.34
C ASN A 486 -11.67 6.55 -10.21
N ARG A 487 -12.35 6.27 -11.33
CA ARG A 487 -13.54 5.42 -11.41
C ARG A 487 -13.23 3.96 -11.69
N LEU A 488 -11.99 3.62 -12.06
CA LEU A 488 -11.57 2.25 -12.33
C LEU A 488 -12.35 1.55 -13.46
N VAL A 489 -13.05 2.33 -14.30
CA VAL A 489 -13.84 1.83 -15.42
C VAL A 489 -12.93 1.60 -16.62
N THR A 490 -13.15 0.51 -17.33
CA THR A 490 -12.45 0.22 -18.59
C THR A 490 -13.10 0.97 -19.75
N ASN A 491 -12.59 0.76 -20.97
CA ASN A 491 -13.24 1.26 -22.18
C ASN A 491 -14.57 0.53 -22.51
N VAL A 492 -14.87 -0.59 -21.84
CA VAL A 492 -16.13 -1.34 -21.99
C VAL A 492 -17.11 -0.96 -20.88
N PRO A 493 -18.30 -0.40 -21.21
CA PRO A 493 -19.30 -0.04 -20.21
C PRO A 493 -19.71 -1.21 -19.31
N GLY A 494 -19.74 -0.97 -17.99
CA GLY A 494 -20.08 -1.97 -16.98
C GLY A 494 -18.92 -2.90 -16.60
N VAL A 495 -17.73 -2.73 -17.20
CA VAL A 495 -16.53 -3.49 -16.84
C VAL A 495 -15.51 -2.58 -16.16
N PHE A 496 -15.09 -3.00 -14.97
CA PHE A 496 -14.18 -2.30 -14.08
C PHE A 496 -12.98 -3.20 -13.75
N ALA A 497 -11.87 -2.62 -13.31
CA ALA A 497 -10.74 -3.40 -12.83
C ALA A 497 -9.91 -2.65 -11.78
N GLY A 498 -9.27 -3.38 -10.87
CA GLY A 498 -8.46 -2.75 -9.83
C GLY A 498 -7.45 -3.68 -9.14
N GLY A 499 -6.72 -3.08 -8.20
CA GLY A 499 -5.63 -3.73 -7.48
C GLY A 499 -4.43 -4.02 -8.38
N ASP A 500 -3.62 -5.00 -7.98
CA ASP A 500 -2.33 -5.30 -8.61
C ASP A 500 -2.41 -5.63 -10.11
N PHE A 501 -3.59 -6.04 -10.59
CA PHE A 501 -3.84 -6.27 -12.02
C PHE A 501 -3.70 -5.00 -12.87
N VAL A 502 -4.02 -3.84 -12.28
CA VAL A 502 -3.99 -2.52 -12.92
C VAL A 502 -2.78 -1.72 -12.45
N SER A 503 -2.58 -1.59 -11.14
CA SER A 503 -1.52 -0.77 -10.55
C SER A 503 -0.15 -1.45 -10.55
N GLY A 504 -0.09 -2.77 -10.76
CA GLY A 504 1.08 -3.59 -10.45
C GLY A 504 1.17 -3.94 -8.97
N PRO A 505 2.11 -4.82 -8.58
CA PRO A 505 2.20 -5.36 -7.23
C PRO A 505 2.38 -4.26 -6.18
N GLY A 506 1.46 -4.20 -5.23
CA GLY A 506 1.47 -3.25 -4.10
C GLY A 506 1.42 -3.96 -2.74
N MET A 507 1.10 -3.21 -1.68
CA MET A 507 0.84 -3.82 -0.36
C MET A 507 -0.65 -4.15 -0.22
N VAL A 508 -0.97 -5.01 0.76
CA VAL A 508 -2.33 -5.55 0.94
C VAL A 508 -3.37 -4.45 1.18
N ILE A 509 -3.00 -3.36 1.85
CA ILE A 509 -3.94 -2.30 2.24
C ILE A 509 -4.36 -1.43 1.04
N GLU A 510 -3.49 -1.25 0.05
CA GLU A 510 -3.80 -0.61 -1.23
C GLU A 510 -4.72 -1.49 -2.08
N ALA A 511 -4.50 -2.81 -2.07
CA ALA A 511 -5.38 -3.75 -2.75
C ALA A 511 -6.81 -3.68 -2.17
N ILE A 512 -6.93 -3.62 -0.84
CA ILE A 512 -8.22 -3.45 -0.15
C ILE A 512 -8.85 -2.10 -0.50
N ALA A 513 -8.07 -1.01 -0.53
CA ALA A 513 -8.52 0.33 -0.92
C ALA A 513 -9.04 0.36 -2.37
N ALA A 514 -8.35 -0.30 -3.30
CA ALA A 514 -8.77 -0.43 -4.69
C ALA A 514 -10.09 -1.22 -4.80
N GLY A 515 -10.28 -2.27 -3.99
CA GLY A 515 -11.55 -2.99 -3.89
C GLY A 515 -12.71 -2.10 -3.41
N ARG A 516 -12.50 -1.33 -2.33
CA ARG A 516 -13.50 -0.38 -1.80
C ARG A 516 -13.84 0.70 -2.83
N ARG A 517 -12.84 1.27 -3.51
CA ARG A 517 -13.03 2.24 -4.59
C ARG A 517 -13.81 1.64 -5.75
N GLY A 518 -13.51 0.39 -6.13
CA GLY A 518 -14.24 -0.36 -7.15
C GLY A 518 -15.73 -0.53 -6.83
N ALA A 519 -16.06 -0.89 -5.59
CA ALA A 519 -17.44 -1.01 -5.13
C ALA A 519 -18.21 0.32 -5.26
N ILE A 520 -17.62 1.43 -4.82
CA ILE A 520 -18.22 2.77 -4.94
C ILE A 520 -18.39 3.18 -6.41
N ALA A 521 -17.40 2.88 -7.26
CA ALA A 521 -17.49 3.16 -8.69
C ALA A 521 -18.64 2.41 -9.37
N ILE A 522 -18.82 1.14 -9.00
CA ILE A 522 -19.90 0.30 -9.52
C ILE A 522 -21.25 0.79 -9.02
N ASP A 523 -21.40 1.12 -7.74
CA ASP A 523 -22.65 1.70 -7.22
C ASP A 523 -23.03 2.98 -7.97
N LYS A 524 -22.07 3.90 -8.17
CA LYS A 524 -22.28 5.11 -8.98
C LYS A 524 -22.73 4.78 -10.39
N TYR A 525 -22.05 3.85 -11.06
CA TYR A 525 -22.41 3.40 -12.40
C TYR A 525 -23.84 2.84 -12.48
N LEU A 526 -24.22 1.95 -11.56
CA LEU A 526 -25.55 1.34 -11.52
C LEU A 526 -26.66 2.36 -11.20
N ARG A 527 -26.32 3.47 -10.54
CA ARG A 527 -27.22 4.61 -10.29
C ARG A 527 -27.21 5.67 -11.40
N GLY A 528 -26.36 5.52 -12.43
CA GLY A 528 -26.19 6.52 -13.49
C GLY A 528 -25.45 7.79 -13.05
N ASP A 529 -24.70 7.73 -11.95
CA ASP A 529 -23.89 8.83 -11.43
C ASP A 529 -22.50 8.85 -12.09
N THR A 530 -22.22 9.91 -12.84
CA THR A 530 -20.94 10.15 -13.50
C THR A 530 -20.08 11.15 -12.76
N SER A 531 -20.18 11.27 -11.44
CA SER A 531 -19.26 12.06 -10.63
C SER A 531 -17.98 11.27 -10.27
N ARG A 532 -17.00 11.94 -9.66
CA ARG A 532 -15.79 11.26 -9.18
C ARG A 532 -16.11 10.34 -8.00
N VAL A 533 -15.28 9.31 -7.83
CA VAL A 533 -15.28 8.48 -6.64
C VAL A 533 -14.47 9.18 -5.55
N GLU A 534 -15.12 9.41 -4.42
CA GLU A 534 -14.56 10.09 -3.24
C GLU A 534 -14.46 9.08 -2.09
N ILE A 535 -13.29 9.01 -1.47
CA ILE A 535 -12.99 8.09 -0.34
C ILE A 535 -12.28 8.79 0.82
N TYR A 536 -12.28 10.13 0.81
CA TYR A 536 -11.62 10.96 1.82
C TYR A 536 -12.58 11.37 2.92
N ASP A 537 -12.02 11.70 4.09
CA ASP A 537 -12.74 12.35 5.18
C ASP A 537 -12.09 13.69 5.48
N LEU A 538 -12.88 14.74 5.50
CA LEU A 538 -12.43 16.05 5.94
C LEU A 538 -12.62 16.17 7.45
N LYS A 539 -11.76 16.96 8.09
CA LYS A 539 -11.94 17.30 9.50
C LYS A 539 -13.28 18.04 9.65
N PRO A 540 -14.18 17.59 10.54
CA PRO A 540 -15.46 18.26 10.73
C PRO A 540 -15.24 19.66 11.32
N SER A 541 -16.05 20.63 10.92
CA SER A 541 -15.96 22.01 11.42
C SER A 541 -16.38 22.17 12.88
N ILE A 542 -17.11 21.18 13.42
CA ILE A 542 -17.54 21.10 14.82
C ILE A 542 -17.16 19.71 15.33
N ILE A 543 -16.40 19.67 16.42
CA ILE A 543 -16.04 18.46 17.14
C ILE A 543 -16.74 18.54 18.50
N GLU A 544 -17.57 17.55 18.83
CA GLU A 544 -18.42 17.55 20.04
C GLU A 544 -17.59 17.38 21.32
N GLU A 545 -16.58 16.52 21.28
CA GLU A 545 -15.60 16.31 22.35
C GLU A 545 -14.24 16.81 21.90
N THR A 546 -13.59 17.67 22.68
CA THR A 546 -12.28 18.22 22.30
C THR A 546 -11.29 18.11 23.43
N ILE A 547 -10.06 17.76 23.08
CA ILE A 547 -8.93 17.82 24.01
C ILE A 547 -8.63 19.29 24.29
N THR A 548 -8.43 19.59 25.57
CA THR A 548 -8.04 20.93 26.01
C THR A 548 -6.53 21.14 25.80
N LYS A 549 -6.12 22.40 25.62
CA LYS A 549 -4.69 22.74 25.53
C LYS A 549 -3.91 22.35 26.79
N GLU A 550 -4.58 22.26 27.94
CA GLU A 550 -4.01 21.82 29.20
C GLU A 550 -3.71 20.31 29.19
N GLU A 551 -4.60 19.51 28.60
CA GLU A 551 -4.39 18.08 28.39
C GLU A 551 -3.27 17.84 27.37
N GLU A 552 -3.22 18.58 26.26
CA GLU A 552 -2.11 18.52 25.28
C GLU A 552 -0.76 18.83 25.94
N ALA A 553 -0.71 19.87 26.79
CA ALA A 553 0.51 20.27 27.51
C ALA A 553 0.94 19.26 28.59
N SER A 554 0.04 18.34 28.99
CA SER A 554 0.30 17.31 29.99
C SER A 554 0.80 15.98 29.42
N TRP A 555 1.03 15.90 28.10
CA TRP A 555 1.50 14.67 27.47
C TRP A 555 2.93 14.32 27.90
N GLU A 556 3.06 13.12 28.47
CA GLU A 556 4.33 12.58 28.93
C GLU A 556 4.74 11.35 28.12
N PRO A 557 6.07 11.10 27.97
CA PRO A 557 6.59 9.87 27.40
C PRO A 557 6.09 8.64 28.14
N ARG A 558 5.73 7.58 27.41
CA ARG A 558 5.25 6.30 27.93
C ARG A 558 5.87 5.16 27.13
N PHE A 559 6.29 4.13 27.85
CA PHE A 559 6.88 2.93 27.25
C PHE A 559 5.90 2.20 26.32
N ARG A 560 6.38 1.85 25.12
CA ARG A 560 5.69 0.99 24.16
C ARG A 560 5.95 -0.49 24.51
N PRO A 561 4.92 -1.30 24.81
CA PRO A 561 5.11 -2.73 25.00
C PRO A 561 5.75 -3.38 23.76
N GLU A 562 6.76 -4.21 23.97
CA GLU A 562 7.36 -5.01 22.90
C GLU A 562 6.39 -6.10 22.47
N ILE A 563 6.28 -6.32 21.16
CA ILE A 563 5.44 -7.41 20.65
C ILE A 563 6.17 -8.74 20.92
N PRO A 564 5.54 -9.71 21.59
CA PRO A 564 6.17 -11.01 21.83
C PRO A 564 6.43 -11.75 20.52
N HIS A 565 7.60 -12.38 20.39
CA HIS A 565 7.96 -13.23 19.25
C HIS A 565 8.42 -14.60 19.72
N LEU A 566 8.23 -15.62 18.87
CA LEU A 566 8.81 -16.94 19.08
C LEU A 566 10.34 -16.85 19.20
N PRO A 567 10.96 -17.62 20.10
CA PRO A 567 12.42 -17.72 20.19
C PRO A 567 13.04 -18.16 18.86
N ILE A 568 14.17 -17.56 18.47
CA ILE A 568 14.83 -17.85 17.18
C ILE A 568 15.09 -19.35 16.96
N GLN A 569 15.43 -20.08 18.03
CA GLN A 569 15.69 -21.52 17.97
C GLN A 569 14.45 -22.34 17.57
N GLU A 570 13.25 -21.86 17.89
CA GLU A 570 11.99 -22.50 17.53
C GLU A 570 11.48 -22.09 16.14
N ARG A 571 12.02 -21.02 15.56
CA ARG A 571 11.65 -20.55 14.21
C ARG A 571 12.21 -21.46 13.12
N LYS A 572 13.41 -22.01 13.33
CA LYS A 572 14.07 -22.90 12.35
C LYS A 572 13.35 -24.24 12.28
N GLY A 573 13.00 -24.66 11.07
CA GLY A 573 12.26 -25.90 10.82
C GLY A 573 10.79 -25.86 11.25
N SER A 574 10.25 -24.70 11.63
CA SER A 574 8.85 -24.53 12.01
C SER A 574 8.15 -23.47 11.17
N PHE A 575 6.91 -23.76 10.80
CA PHE A 575 5.99 -22.81 10.14
C PHE A 575 5.02 -22.16 11.14
N LYS A 576 5.25 -22.31 12.44
CA LYS A 576 4.47 -21.61 13.48
C LYS A 576 4.57 -20.09 13.29
N GLU A 577 3.47 -19.41 13.59
CA GLU A 577 3.40 -17.95 13.59
C GLU A 577 4.44 -17.35 14.54
N ILE A 578 5.24 -16.41 14.05
CA ILE A 578 6.42 -15.90 14.78
C ILE A 578 6.06 -14.79 15.73
N GLU A 579 5.37 -13.76 15.25
CA GLU A 579 4.86 -12.68 16.08
C GLU A 579 3.60 -13.20 16.80
N LEU A 580 3.50 -13.09 18.12
CA LEU A 580 2.42 -13.72 18.91
C LEU A 580 1.28 -12.74 19.29
N GLY A 581 1.45 -11.44 19.08
CA GLY A 581 0.48 -10.41 19.46
C GLY A 581 0.54 -10.03 20.95
N PHE A 582 -0.20 -8.98 21.33
CA PHE A 582 -0.26 -8.50 22.71
C PHE A 582 -1.22 -9.31 23.58
N SER A 583 -0.91 -9.39 24.88
CA SER A 583 -1.92 -9.69 25.90
C SER A 583 -2.95 -8.57 26.02
N GLU A 584 -4.09 -8.82 26.68
CA GLU A 584 -5.10 -7.79 26.93
C GLU A 584 -4.54 -6.59 27.69
N GLU A 585 -3.74 -6.84 28.73
CA GLU A 585 -3.15 -5.78 29.55
C GLU A 585 -2.21 -4.88 28.71
N GLU A 586 -1.32 -5.49 27.92
CA GLU A 586 -0.41 -4.79 27.03
C GLU A 586 -1.16 -4.01 25.94
N ALA A 587 -2.19 -4.62 25.33
CA ALA A 587 -2.99 -3.97 24.31
C ALA A 587 -3.73 -2.74 24.86
N ARG A 588 -4.30 -2.84 26.07
CA ARG A 588 -4.97 -1.71 26.72
C ARG A 588 -3.97 -0.64 27.15
N GLN A 589 -2.80 -1.01 27.66
CA GLN A 589 -1.73 -0.08 27.98
C GLN A 589 -1.29 0.70 26.73
N GLU A 590 -1.04 -0.01 25.64
CA GLU A 590 -0.60 0.56 24.39
C GLU A 590 -1.66 1.47 23.76
N ALA A 591 -2.92 1.05 23.78
CA ALA A 591 -4.04 1.85 23.28
C ALA A 591 -4.18 3.19 24.04
N LYS A 592 -3.96 3.19 25.36
CA LYS A 592 -3.99 4.39 26.21
C LYS A 592 -2.85 5.37 25.95
N ARG A 593 -1.86 5.04 25.11
CA ARG A 593 -0.82 5.97 24.64
C ARG A 593 -1.30 6.87 23.49
N CYS A 594 -2.41 6.52 22.84
CA CYS A 594 -2.98 7.33 21.77
C CYS A 594 -3.27 8.76 22.23
N LEU A 595 -2.81 9.75 21.46
CA LEU A 595 -3.01 11.17 21.74
C LEU A 595 -4.39 11.70 21.35
N ARG A 596 -5.22 10.86 20.69
CA ARG A 596 -6.57 11.22 20.24
C ARG A 596 -6.59 12.50 19.39
N CYS A 597 -5.70 12.56 18.38
CA CYS A 597 -5.61 13.69 17.44
C CYS A 597 -6.94 14.01 16.72
N ASP A 598 -7.85 13.04 16.65
CA ASP A 598 -9.22 13.21 16.13
C ASP A 598 -10.07 14.22 16.93
N LEU A 599 -9.69 14.49 18.18
CA LEU A 599 -10.37 15.40 19.09
C LEU A 599 -9.68 16.77 19.19
N GLU A 600 -8.61 17.01 18.43
CA GLU A 600 -7.91 18.30 18.39
C GLU A 600 -8.66 19.28 17.48
N LYS A 601 -8.70 20.56 17.84
CA LYS A 601 -9.38 21.60 17.06
C LYS A 601 -8.57 22.08 15.87
#